data_AF-A0A7W7GXN7-F1
#
_entry.id   AF-A0A7W7GXN7-F1
#
_cell.length_a   1.000
_cell.length_b   1.000
_cell.length_c   1.000
_cell.angle_alpha   90.00
_cell.angle_beta   90.00
_cell.angle_gamma   90.00
#
_symmetry.space_group_name_H-M   'P 1'
#
loop_
_entity.id
_entity.type
_entity.pdbx_description
1 polymer ?
#
loop_
_entity_poly.entity_id
_entity_poly.type
_entity_poly.pdbx_seq_one_letter_code
_entity_poly.pdbx_strand_id
1 'polypeptide(L)'
;MHNLTLAFESVWKILLAGLILGAGLPALFALGIRSLAYGAGGDAEVHAAGTAGPRPHRIGTVGGYVAFTVVLLGVVLGITYIVASALGKTLSFEHVFPTIADKH
;
A
#
# COMPACT_ATOMS: atom_id res chain seq x y z
N MET A 1 19.83 -32.87 11.91
CA MET A 1 19.45 -32.45 10.54
C MET A 1 17.97 -32.05 10.40
N HIS A 2 17.02 -32.62 11.17
CA HIS A 2 15.58 -32.29 11.05
C HIS A 2 15.19 -30.86 11.48
N ASN A 3 15.87 -30.31 12.51
CA ASN A 3 15.59 -28.95 13.02
C ASN A 3 15.93 -27.85 11.99
N LEU A 4 16.95 -28.06 11.13
CA LEU A 4 17.32 -27.13 10.06
C LEU A 4 16.23 -27.05 8.99
N THR A 5 15.64 -28.20 8.63
CA THR A 5 14.54 -28.26 7.66
C THR A 5 13.29 -27.56 8.18
N LEU A 6 12.91 -27.80 9.44
CA LEU A 6 11.76 -27.12 10.07
C LEU A 6 11.98 -25.61 10.23
N ALA A 7 13.19 -25.20 10.59
CA ALA A 7 13.55 -23.80 10.70
C ALA A 7 13.49 -23.11 9.34
N PHE A 8 14.05 -23.70 8.29
CA PHE A 8 14.01 -23.15 6.94
C PHE A 8 12.57 -23.01 6.42
N GLU A 9 11.74 -24.01 6.68
CA GLU A 9 10.34 -23.98 6.27
C GLU A 9 9.54 -22.88 6.99
N SER A 10 9.84 -22.63 8.26
CA SER A 10 9.22 -21.54 9.02
C SER A 10 9.72 -20.18 8.55
N VAL A 11 11.04 -20.04 8.35
CA VAL A 11 11.69 -18.79 7.92
C VAL A 11 11.18 -18.33 6.56
N TRP A 12 11.06 -19.23 5.58
CA TRP A 12 10.56 -18.85 4.25
C TRP A 12 9.12 -18.34 4.29
N LYS A 13 8.25 -18.96 5.11
CA LYS A 13 6.86 -18.52 5.29
C LYS A 13 6.79 -17.13 5.94
N ILE A 14 7.61 -16.87 6.96
CA ILE A 14 7.69 -15.57 7.64
C ILE A 14 8.26 -14.51 6.70
N LEU A 15 9.30 -14.84 5.93
CA LEU A 15 9.88 -13.95 4.93
C LEU A 15 8.82 -13.52 3.91
N LEU A 16 8.08 -14.48 3.36
CA LEU A 16 6.98 -14.21 2.42
C LEU A 16 5.90 -13.32 3.04
N ALA A 17 5.44 -13.66 4.25
CA ALA A 17 4.45 -12.87 4.95
C ALA A 17 4.95 -11.43 5.22
N GLY A 18 6.18 -11.27 5.69
CA GLY A 18 6.79 -9.97 5.95
C GLY A 18 7.04 -9.16 4.68
N LEU A 19 7.40 -9.81 3.57
CA LEU A 19 7.58 -9.14 2.28
C LEU A 19 6.24 -8.67 1.71
N ILE A 20 5.21 -9.51 1.74
CA ILE A 20 3.89 -9.17 1.22
C ILE A 20 3.21 -8.11 2.11
N LEU A 21 3.16 -8.33 3.42
CA LEU A 21 2.47 -7.43 4.35
C LEU A 21 3.27 -6.16 4.65
N GLY A 22 4.60 -6.27 4.74
CA GLY A 22 5.48 -5.15 5.03
C GLY A 22 5.84 -4.33 3.80
N ALA A 23 6.35 -4.97 2.74
CA ALA A 23 6.80 -4.27 1.53
C ALA A 23 5.70 -4.07 0.47
N GLY A 24 4.54 -4.74 0.60
CA GLY A 24 3.41 -4.56 -0.31
C GLY A 24 2.88 -3.12 -0.33
N LEU A 25 2.72 -2.50 0.85
CA LEU A 25 2.22 -1.12 0.94
C LEU A 25 3.22 -0.09 0.34
N PRO A 26 4.53 -0.14 0.65
CA PRO A 26 5.55 0.65 -0.06
C PRO A 26 5.57 0.43 -1.57
N ALA A 27 5.36 -0.80 -2.04
CA ALA A 27 5.32 -1.11 -3.47
C ALA A 27 4.11 -0.45 -4.16
N LEU A 28 2.92 -0.47 -3.53
CA LEU A 28 1.74 0.25 -4.01
C LEU A 28 1.95 1.76 -4.05
N PHE A 29 2.61 2.33 -3.03
CA PHE A 29 2.97 3.75 -3.02
C PHE A 29 3.89 4.10 -4.18
N ALA A 30 4.93 3.30 -4.42
CA ALA A 30 5.85 3.50 -5.55
C ALA A 30 5.12 3.40 -6.91
N LEU A 31 4.17 2.47 -7.05
CA LEU A 31 3.28 2.39 -8.20
C LEU A 31 2.43 3.64 -8.38
N GLY A 32 1.91 4.21 -7.28
CA GLY A 32 1.16 5.47 -7.29
C GLY A 32 1.98 6.65 -7.79
N ILE A 33 3.22 6.79 -7.30
CA ILE A 33 4.19 7.80 -7.77
C ILE A 33 4.48 7.62 -9.26
N ARG A 34 4.75 6.39 -9.71
CA ARG A 34 5.00 6.09 -11.13
C ARG A 34 3.79 6.41 -12.01
N SER A 35 2.59 6.10 -11.55
CA SER A 35 1.34 6.39 -12.26
C SER A 35 1.11 7.90 -12.38
N LEU A 36 1.38 8.67 -11.32
CA LEU A 36 1.28 10.12 -11.33
C LEU A 36 2.33 10.77 -12.24
N ALA A 37 3.56 10.26 -12.25
CA ALA A 37 4.62 10.71 -13.16
C ALA A 37 4.25 10.49 -14.63
N TYR A 38 3.65 9.33 -14.94
CA TYR A 38 3.07 9.07 -16.26
C TYR A 38 1.90 10.02 -16.58
N GLY A 39 1.05 10.30 -15.59
CA GLY A 39 -0.06 11.24 -15.72
C GLY A 39 0.36 12.68 -16.00
N ALA A 40 1.49 13.11 -15.45
CA ALA A 40 2.11 14.42 -15.70
C ALA A 40 2.66 14.57 -17.14
N GLY A 41 2.62 13.50 -17.94
CA GLY A 41 2.96 13.53 -19.36
C GLY A 41 4.27 12.85 -19.72
N GLY A 42 4.92 12.15 -18.78
CA GLY A 42 5.98 11.18 -19.07
C GLY A 42 7.33 11.74 -19.54
N ASP A 43 7.40 12.98 -20.02
CA ASP A 43 8.62 13.61 -20.50
C ASP A 43 9.20 14.57 -19.44
N ALA A 44 10.36 14.20 -18.92
CA ALA A 44 11.28 15.12 -18.22
C ALA A 44 12.14 15.91 -19.23
N GLU A 45 11.69 16.04 -20.47
CA GLU A 45 12.39 16.73 -21.54
C GLU A 45 12.10 18.24 -21.42
N VAL A 46 13.16 19.05 -21.47
CA VAL A 46 13.02 20.51 -21.57
C VAL A 46 12.49 20.81 -22.96
N HIS A 47 11.18 20.99 -23.07
CA HIS A 47 10.55 21.43 -24.30
C HIS A 47 11.11 22.80 -24.70
N ALA A 48 11.75 22.86 -25.87
CA ALA A 48 12.16 24.12 -26.48
C ALA A 48 10.93 25.03 -26.59
N ALA A 49 11.10 26.32 -26.25
CA ALA A 49 10.03 27.31 -26.21
C ALA A 49 9.25 27.31 -27.54
N GLY A 50 7.98 26.90 -27.49
CA GLY A 50 7.10 26.82 -28.66
C GLY A 50 6.63 25.40 -29.04
N THR A 51 7.16 24.35 -28.42
CA THR A 51 6.61 22.99 -28.57
C THR A 51 5.48 22.76 -27.57
N ALA A 52 4.38 22.15 -28.02
CA ALA A 52 3.26 21.80 -27.14
C ALA A 52 3.79 20.85 -26.05
N GLY A 53 3.72 21.29 -24.79
CA GLY A 53 4.21 20.52 -23.64
C GLY A 53 3.53 19.13 -23.52
N PRO A 54 4.04 18.27 -22.63
CA PRO A 54 3.63 16.87 -22.52
C PRO A 54 2.12 16.77 -22.39
N ARG A 55 1.47 15.90 -23.17
CA ARG A 55 0.01 15.72 -23.07
C ARG A 55 -0.30 15.06 -21.72
N PRO A 56 -1.06 15.72 -20.82
CA PRO A 56 -1.40 15.13 -19.53
C PRO A 56 -2.27 13.88 -19.74
N HIS A 57 -1.81 12.75 -19.23
CA HIS A 57 -2.54 11.48 -19.28
C HIS A 57 -3.41 11.35 -18.03
N ARG A 58 -4.67 11.79 -18.12
CA ARG A 58 -5.63 11.76 -17.00
C ARG A 58 -5.74 10.38 -16.33
N ILE A 59 -5.56 9.30 -17.10
CA ILE A 59 -5.58 7.91 -16.62
C ILE A 59 -4.46 7.64 -15.60
N GLY A 60 -3.25 8.16 -15.82
CA GLY A 60 -2.12 7.98 -14.89
C GLY A 60 -2.34 8.75 -13.58
N THR A 61 -2.87 9.97 -13.65
CA THR A 61 -3.20 10.74 -12.46
C THR A 61 -4.27 10.06 -11.60
N VAL A 62 -5.34 9.54 -12.23
CA VAL A 62 -6.40 8.80 -11.52
C VAL A 62 -5.84 7.52 -10.89
N GLY A 63 -5.05 6.75 -11.65
CA GLY A 63 -4.40 5.53 -11.13
C GLY A 63 -3.51 5.81 -9.92
N GLY A 64 -2.75 6.91 -9.95
CA GLY A 64 -1.94 7.37 -8.83
C GLY A 64 -2.79 7.62 -7.58
N TYR A 65 -3.84 8.44 -7.68
CA TYR A 65 -4.71 8.74 -6.54
C TYR A 65 -5.41 7.51 -5.95
N VAL A 66 -5.84 6.57 -6.80
CA VAL A 66 -6.41 5.30 -6.34
C VAL A 66 -5.39 4.52 -5.52
N ALA A 67 -4.15 4.40 -5.99
CA ALA A 67 -3.09 3.71 -5.26
C ALA A 67 -2.79 4.37 -3.90
N PHE A 68 -2.69 5.71 -3.85
CA PHE A 68 -2.51 6.42 -2.58
C PHE A 68 -3.68 6.24 -1.62
N THR A 69 -4.91 6.23 -2.12
CA THR A 69 -6.11 6.01 -1.31
C THR A 69 -6.08 4.63 -0.66
N VAL A 70 -5.72 3.59 -1.42
CA VAL A 70 -5.56 2.22 -0.89
C VAL A 70 -4.47 2.17 0.19
N VAL A 71 -3.33 2.82 -0.04
CA VAL A 71 -2.23 2.90 0.95
C VAL A 71 -2.70 3.59 2.23
N LEU A 72 -3.37 4.73 2.13
CA LEU A 72 -3.90 5.47 3.29
C LEU A 72 -4.90 4.62 4.08
N LEU A 73 -5.84 3.95 3.41
CA LEU A 73 -6.79 3.05 4.06
C LEU A 73 -6.07 1.91 4.79
N GLY A 74 -5.06 1.31 4.17
CA GLY A 74 -4.24 0.27 4.79
C GLY A 74 -3.50 0.75 6.04
N VAL A 75 -2.89 1.94 6.00
CA VAL A 75 -2.21 2.54 7.16
C VAL A 75 -3.20 2.81 8.29
N VAL A 76 -4.33 3.44 7.99
CA VAL A 76 -5.35 3.78 9.01
C VAL A 76 -5.91 2.51 9.65
N LEU A 77 -6.25 1.49 8.86
CA LEU A 77 -6.72 0.20 9.37
C LEU A 77 -5.67 -0.50 10.23
N GLY A 78 -4.41 -0.53 9.77
CA GLY A 78 -3.30 -1.13 10.51
C GLY A 78 -3.05 -0.46 11.86
N ILE A 79 -3.01 0.88 11.88
CA ILE A 79 -2.86 1.65 13.12
C ILE A 79 -4.06 1.41 14.04
N THR A 80 -5.28 1.46 13.52
CA THR A 80 -6.51 1.25 14.31
C THR A 80 -6.51 -0.14 14.94
N TYR A 81 -6.10 -1.17 14.19
CA TYR A 81 -5.99 -2.53 14.71
C TYR A 81 -4.96 -2.64 15.84
N ILE A 82 -3.76 -2.07 15.66
CA ILE A 82 -2.70 -2.08 16.69
C ILE A 82 -3.19 -1.37 17.96
N VAL A 83 -3.80 -0.19 17.81
CA VAL A 83 -4.31 0.61 18.94
C VAL A 83 -5.49 -0.08 19.63
N ALA A 84 -6.46 -0.60 18.89
CA ALA A 84 -7.60 -1.33 19.45
C ALA A 84 -7.14 -2.57 20.24
N SER A 85 -6.21 -3.34 19.66
CA SER A 85 -5.62 -4.51 20.31
C SER A 85 -4.90 -4.14 21.60
N ALA A 86 -4.14 -3.03 21.63
CA ALA A 86 -3.47 -2.54 22.82
C ALA A 86 -4.46 -2.12 23.94
N LEU A 87 -5.66 -1.67 23.57
CA LEU A 87 -6.73 -1.29 24.52
C LEU A 87 -7.62 -2.48 24.92
N GLY A 88 -7.32 -3.71 24.47
CA GLY A 88 -8.13 -4.90 24.76
C GLY A 88 -9.43 -5.00 23.95
N LYS A 89 -9.64 -4.12 22.95
CA LYS A 89 -10.83 -4.13 22.08
C LYS A 89 -10.53 -4.79 20.74
N THR A 90 -11.55 -5.28 20.04
CA THR A 90 -11.40 -5.92 18.72
C THR A 90 -11.92 -5.01 17.63
N LEU A 91 -11.28 -5.06 16.46
CA LEU A 91 -11.76 -4.38 15.27
C LEU A 91 -12.80 -5.29 14.62
N SER A 92 -14.09 -4.95 14.76
CA SER A 92 -15.16 -5.66 14.04
C SER A 92 -15.35 -5.04 12.66
N PHE A 93 -15.42 -5.91 11.66
CA PHE A 93 -15.75 -5.58 10.27
C PHE A 93 -17.19 -6.01 9.91
N GLU A 94 -18.06 -6.20 10.91
CA GLU A 94 -19.46 -6.60 10.68
C GLU A 94 -20.26 -5.53 9.92
N HIS A 95 -19.78 -4.30 9.89
CA HIS A 95 -20.28 -3.24 9.01
C HIS A 95 -19.23 -2.89 7.95
N VAL A 96 -19.69 -2.26 6.85
CA VAL A 96 -18.84 -1.73 5.76
C VAL A 96 -17.70 -0.82 6.28
N PHE A 97 -17.83 -0.30 7.50
CA PHE A 97 -16.81 0.46 8.20
C PHE A 97 -16.29 -0.29 9.43
N PRO A 98 -14.96 -0.25 9.68
CA PRO A 98 -14.37 -0.85 10.86
C PRO A 98 -14.88 -0.15 12.13
N THR A 99 -15.53 -0.90 13.01
CA THR A 99 -16.04 -0.41 14.30
C THR A 99 -15.35 -1.13 15.44
N ILE A 100 -15.03 -0.38 16.51
CA ILE A 100 -14.39 -0.94 17.69
C ILE A 100 -15.48 -1.64 18.52
N ALA A 101 -15.36 -2.97 18.68
CA ALA A 101 -16.23 -3.78 19.51
C ALA A 101 -15.49 -4.27 20.76
N ASP A 102 -16.23 -4.48 21.85
CA ASP A 102 -15.64 -5.06 23.06
C ASP A 102 -15.42 -6.57 22.87
N LYS A 103 -14.28 -7.03 23.38
CA LYS A 103 -13.86 -8.43 23.29
C LYS A 103 -14.66 -9.21 24.33
N HIS A 104 -15.64 -9.99 23.89
CA HIS A 104 -16.26 -11.03 24.72
C HIS A 104 -15.25 -12.14 25.03
#